data_AF-A0A6V7LBK0-F1
#
_entry.id   AF-A0A6V7LBK0-F1
#
_cell.length_a   1.000
_cell.length_b   1.000
_cell.length_c   1.000
_cell.angle_alpha   90.00
_cell.angle_beta   90.00
_cell.angle_gamma   90.00
#
_symmetry.space_group_name_H-M   'P 1'
#
loop_
_entity.id
_entity.type
_entity.pdbx_description
1 polymer ?
#
loop_
_entity_poly.entity_id
_entity_poly.type
_entity_poly.pdbx_seq_one_letter_code
_entity_poly.pdbx_strand_id
1 'polypeptide(L)'
;FWIAHKAAKYVFDDMDGLHKAPHPISYVWPAMRTFFHVPNRNAMLPHIYNKFDKSKFAMFTKELATGCEQNDPLCLSLFTSAGQMLARHINALVPKAHN
;
A
#
# COMPACT_ATOMS: atom_id res chain seq x y z
N PHE A 1 6.19 -4.19 2.89
CA PHE A 1 4.99 -5.05 2.68
C PHE A 1 3.70 -4.34 3.10
N TRP A 2 3.55 -3.93 4.37
CA TRP A 2 2.30 -3.34 4.88
C TRP A 2 1.72 -2.20 4.02
N ILE A 3 2.56 -1.23 3.63
CA ILE A 3 2.15 -0.10 2.78
C ILE A 3 1.63 -0.59 1.43
N ALA A 4 2.44 -1.35 0.68
CA ALA A 4 2.05 -1.92 -0.62
C ALA A 4 0.75 -2.75 -0.54
N HIS A 5 0.59 -3.57 0.50
CA HIS A 5 -0.60 -4.39 0.70
C HIS A 5 -1.84 -3.53 0.95
N LYS A 6 -1.73 -2.52 1.81
CA LYS A 6 -2.82 -1.59 2.09
C LYS A 6 -3.23 -0.80 0.84
N ALA A 7 -2.26 -0.37 0.03
CA ALA A 7 -2.51 0.29 -1.25
C ALA A 7 -3.28 -0.62 -2.22
N ALA A 8 -2.82 -1.87 -2.41
CA ALA A 8 -3.50 -2.84 -3.25
C ALA A 8 -4.92 -3.13 -2.74
N LYS A 9 -5.10 -3.25 -1.42
CA LYS A 9 -6.42 -3.46 -0.81
C LYS A 9 -7.38 -2.30 -1.09
N TYR A 10 -6.92 -1.04 -0.98
CA TYR A 10 -7.75 0.11 -1.36
C TYR A 10 -8.16 0.07 -2.83
N VAL A 11 -7.25 -0.26 -3.74
CA VAL A 11 -7.60 -0.40 -5.16
C VAL A 11 -8.66 -1.47 -5.38
N PHE A 12 -8.48 -2.65 -4.79
CA PHE A 12 -9.44 -3.75 -4.94
C PHE A 12 -10.82 -3.38 -4.37
N ASP A 13 -10.86 -2.89 -3.13
CA ASP A 13 -12.12 -2.58 -2.46
C ASP A 13 -12.90 -1.46 -3.15
N ASP A 14 -12.19 -0.44 -3.65
CA ASP A 14 -12.80 0.69 -4.36
C ASP A 14 -13.38 0.25 -5.72
N MET A 15 -12.62 -0.56 -6.48
CA MET A 15 -13.07 -1.09 -7.76
C MET A 15 -14.20 -2.13 -7.64
N ASP A 16 -14.21 -2.93 -6.57
CA ASP A 16 -15.28 -3.90 -6.29
C ASP A 16 -16.54 -3.26 -5.70
N GLY A 17 -16.49 -1.98 -5.33
CA GLY A 17 -17.57 -1.31 -4.62
C GLY A 17 -17.78 -1.82 -3.19
N LEU A 18 -16.78 -2.51 -2.62
CA LEU A 18 -16.83 -3.03 -1.26
C LEU A 18 -16.62 -1.90 -0.25
N HIS A 19 -15.51 -1.16 -0.37
CA HIS A 19 -15.22 0.02 0.44
C HIS A 19 -14.52 1.08 -0.40
N LYS A 20 -15.02 2.31 -0.35
CA LYS A 20 -14.41 3.43 -1.04
C LYS A 20 -13.03 3.75 -0.45
N ALA A 21 -12.04 3.99 -1.31
CA ALA A 21 -10.73 4.45 -0.87
C ALA A 21 -10.82 5.84 -0.22
N PRO A 22 -9.96 6.16 0.77
CA PRO A 22 -9.98 7.46 1.44
C PRO A 22 -9.63 8.63 0.51
N HIS A 23 -8.93 8.33 -0.60
CA HIS A 23 -8.54 9.26 -1.65
C HIS A 23 -8.62 8.54 -3.02
N PRO A 24 -8.67 9.28 -4.15
CA PRO A 24 -8.75 8.68 -5.48
C PRO A 24 -7.63 7.66 -5.75
N ILE A 25 -7.98 6.52 -6.34
CA ILE A 25 -7.03 5.48 -6.74
C ILE A 25 -6.32 5.79 -8.09
N SER A 26 -6.49 6.99 -8.63
CA SER A 26 -6.08 7.38 -9.99
C SER A 26 -4.56 7.31 -10.23
N TYR A 27 -3.74 7.48 -9.19
CA TYR A 27 -2.29 7.25 -9.29
C TYR A 27 -1.94 5.79 -8.99
N VAL A 28 -2.44 5.27 -7.87
CA VAL A 28 -2.04 3.96 -7.32
C VAL A 28 -2.42 2.82 -8.26
N TRP A 29 -3.59 2.87 -8.90
CA TRP A 29 -4.02 1.77 -9.78
C TRP A 29 -3.14 1.65 -11.05
N PRO A 30 -2.93 2.72 -11.85
CA PRO A 30 -1.98 2.67 -12.96
C PRO A 30 -0.56 2.27 -12.52
N ALA A 31 -0.05 2.82 -11.42
CA ALA A 31 1.28 2.46 -10.91
C ALA A 31 1.36 0.96 -10.56
N MET A 32 0.33 0.40 -9.93
CA MET A 32 0.26 -1.03 -9.60
C MET A 32 0.27 -1.90 -10.86
N ARG A 33 -0.52 -1.53 -11.88
CA ARG A 33 -0.52 -2.26 -13.16
C ARG A 33 0.85 -2.27 -13.83
N THR A 34 1.49 -1.10 -13.90
CA THR A 34 2.82 -0.95 -14.50
C THR A 34 3.85 -1.79 -13.74
N PHE A 35 3.89 -1.67 -12.40
CA PHE A 35 4.85 -2.38 -11.56
C PHE A 35 4.72 -3.91 -11.66
N PHE A 36 3.49 -4.43 -11.59
CA PHE A 36 3.24 -5.87 -11.65
C PHE A 36 3.14 -6.42 -13.08
N HIS A 37 3.19 -5.56 -14.10
CA HIS A 37 3.06 -5.92 -15.52
C HIS A 37 1.73 -6.63 -15.84
N VAL A 38 0.63 -6.06 -15.34
CA VAL A 38 -0.70 -6.64 -15.48
C VAL A 38 -1.66 -5.69 -16.21
N PRO A 39 -2.52 -6.19 -17.11
CA PRO A 39 -3.45 -5.33 -17.85
C PRO A 39 -4.65 -4.90 -16.99
N ASN A 40 -5.06 -5.74 -16.05
CA ASN A 40 -6.30 -5.59 -15.29
C ASN A 40 -6.19 -6.24 -13.91
N ARG A 41 -7.25 -6.08 -13.10
CA ARG A 41 -7.29 -6.55 -11.71
C ARG A 41 -7.23 -8.07 -11.60
N ASN A 42 -7.85 -8.82 -12.51
CA ASN A 42 -7.82 -10.29 -12.44
C ASN A 42 -6.40 -10.84 -12.64
N ALA A 43 -5.60 -10.17 -13.48
CA ALA A 43 -4.20 -10.51 -13.66
C ALA A 43 -3.32 -10.22 -12.44
N MET A 44 -3.80 -9.48 -11.42
CA MET A 44 -3.11 -9.33 -10.13
C MET A 44 -3.24 -10.57 -9.23
N LEU A 45 -4.28 -11.39 -9.39
CA LEU A 45 -4.57 -12.50 -8.46
C LEU A 45 -3.40 -13.49 -8.32
N PRO A 46 -2.66 -13.86 -9.39
CA PRO A 46 -1.47 -14.69 -9.24
C PRO A 46 -0.40 -14.09 -8.33
N HIS A 47 -0.21 -12.76 -8.37
CA HIS A 47 0.76 -12.05 -7.53
C HIS A 47 0.35 -11.99 -6.05
N ILE A 48 -0.90 -12.32 -5.73
CA ILE A 48 -1.47 -12.27 -4.37
C ILE A 48 -1.63 -13.67 -3.78
N TYR A 49 -1.96 -14.68 -4.61
CA TYR A 49 -2.28 -16.03 -4.15
C TYR A 49 -1.22 -17.08 -4.50
N ASN A 50 -1.02 -17.40 -5.79
CA ASN A 50 -0.30 -18.61 -6.20
C ASN A 50 1.19 -18.40 -6.55
N LYS A 51 1.58 -17.16 -6.88
CA LYS A 51 2.94 -16.74 -7.22
C LYS A 51 3.34 -15.56 -6.34
N PHE A 52 2.89 -15.59 -5.08
CA PHE A 52 3.18 -14.52 -4.13
C PHE A 52 4.67 -14.49 -3.78
N ASP A 53 5.32 -13.39 -4.14
CA ASP A 53 6.67 -13.05 -3.70
C ASP A 53 6.57 -11.82 -2.80
N LYS A 54 6.80 -12.02 -1.50
CA LYS A 54 6.71 -10.97 -0.49
C LYS A 54 7.65 -9.81 -0.76
N SER A 55 8.87 -10.09 -1.22
CA SER A 55 9.89 -9.08 -1.47
C SER A 55 9.53 -8.25 -2.69
N LYS A 56 9.17 -8.91 -3.80
CA LYS A 56 8.68 -8.23 -5.02
C LYS A 56 7.44 -7.40 -4.72
N PHE A 57 6.47 -7.95 -3.99
CA PHE A 57 5.25 -7.23 -3.64
C PHE A 57 5.54 -6.02 -2.75
N ALA A 58 6.42 -6.18 -1.75
CA ALA A 58 6.82 -5.07 -0.88
C ALA A 58 7.55 -3.95 -1.63
N MET A 59 8.27 -4.27 -2.72
CA MET A 59 9.01 -3.30 -3.51
C MET A 59 8.11 -2.28 -4.23
N PHE A 60 6.83 -2.58 -4.43
CA PHE A 60 5.84 -1.59 -4.88
C PHE A 60 5.74 -0.36 -3.96
N THR A 61 6.18 -0.46 -2.70
CA THR A 61 6.29 0.68 -1.79
C THR A 61 7.19 1.80 -2.35
N LYS A 62 8.17 1.47 -3.19
CA LYS A 62 9.03 2.47 -3.85
C LYS A 62 8.24 3.34 -4.83
N GLU A 63 7.39 2.74 -5.65
CA GLU A 63 6.50 3.47 -6.58
C GLU A 63 5.52 4.39 -5.84
N LEU A 64 5.04 3.93 -4.67
CA LEU A 64 4.18 4.74 -3.80
C LEU A 64 4.94 5.92 -3.19
N ALA A 65 6.24 5.76 -2.88
CA ALA A 65 7.06 6.87 -2.41
C ALA A 65 7.22 7.96 -3.49
N THR A 66 7.43 7.57 -4.75
CA THR A 66 7.42 8.52 -5.89
C THR A 66 6.07 9.23 -6.02
N GLY A 67 4.96 8.54 -5.71
CA GLY A 67 3.63 9.17 -5.66
C GLY A 67 3.53 10.26 -4.59
N CYS A 68 4.17 10.07 -3.43
CA CYS A 68 4.25 11.11 -2.40
C CYS A 68 5.01 12.35 -2.89
N GLU A 69 6.11 12.17 -3.63
CA GLU A 69 6.88 13.27 -4.22
C GLU A 69 6.04 14.08 -5.23
N GLN A 70 5.07 13.44 -5.86
CA GLN A 70 4.10 14.07 -6.78
C GLN A 70 2.83 14.61 -6.08
N ASN A 71 2.81 14.61 -4.74
CA ASN A 71 1.66 15.02 -3.93
C ASN A 71 0.38 14.19 -4.17
N ASP A 72 0.51 12.91 -4.53
CA ASP A 72 -0.67 12.03 -4.61
C ASP A 72 -1.28 11.83 -3.20
N PRO A 73 -2.56 12.18 -3.01
CA PRO A 73 -3.18 12.16 -1.68
C PRO A 73 -3.31 10.75 -1.10
N LEU A 74 -3.52 9.72 -1.93
CA LEU A 74 -3.62 8.35 -1.45
C LEU A 74 -2.26 7.84 -0.96
N CYS A 75 -1.19 8.07 -1.72
CA CYS A 75 0.18 7.77 -1.32
C CYS A 75 0.56 8.49 -0.02
N LEU A 76 0.31 9.80 0.09
CA LEU A 76 0.57 10.55 1.32
C LEU A 76 -0.15 9.94 2.52
N SER A 77 -1.45 9.66 2.38
CA SER A 77 -2.26 9.06 3.46
C SER A 77 -1.76 7.67 3.92
N LEU A 78 -1.24 6.88 2.98
CA LEU A 78 -0.64 5.56 3.25
C LEU A 78 0.64 5.69 4.08
N PHE A 79 1.53 6.62 3.71
CA PHE A 79 2.76 6.89 4.46
C PHE A 79 2.50 7.53 5.82
N THR A 80 1.52 8.44 5.92
CA THR A 80 1.06 8.98 7.22
C THR A 80 0.55 7.86 8.13
N SER A 81 -0.29 6.96 7.61
CA SER A 81 -0.79 5.81 8.38
C SER A 81 0.34 4.88 8.83
N ALA A 82 1.35 4.67 7.99
CA ALA A 82 2.50 3.85 8.32
C ALA A 82 3.34 4.51 9.43
N GLY A 83 3.59 5.82 9.34
CA GLY A 83 4.29 6.59 10.37
C GLY A 83 3.56 6.53 11.73
N GLN A 84 2.24 6.69 11.73
CA GLN A 84 1.43 6.51 12.93
C GLN A 84 1.56 5.11 13.52
N MET A 85 1.58 4.08 12.67
CA MET A 85 1.75 2.71 13.14
C MET A 85 3.14 2.49 13.77
N LEU A 86 4.20 3.05 13.18
CA LEU A 86 5.55 3.00 13.76
C LEU A 86 5.60 3.70 15.13
N ALA A 87 5.01 4.89 15.24
CA ALA A 87 4.94 5.62 16.51
C ALA A 87 4.20 4.84 17.59
N ARG A 88 3.11 4.14 17.24
CA ARG A 88 2.37 3.26 18.18
C ARG A 88 3.24 2.13 18.72
N HIS A 89 4.13 1.55 17.91
CA HIS A 89 5.06 0.52 18.40
C HIS A 89 6.04 1.10 19.42
N ILE A 90 6.56 2.30 19.19
CA ILE A 90 7.42 2.99 20.17
C ILE A 90 6.65 3.22 21.47
N ASN A 91 5.47 3.83 21.40
CA ASN A 91 4.63 4.10 22.58
C ASN A 91 4.30 2.83 23.37
N ALA A 92 4.09 1.70 22.70
CA ALA A 92 3.84 0.41 23.35
C ALA A 92 5.05 -0.11 24.15
N LEU A 93 6.28 0.28 23.77
CA LEU A 93 7.52 -0.12 24.43
C LEU A 93 8.00 0.87 25.49
N VAL A 94 7.54 2.14 25.46
CA VAL A 94 7.93 3.19 26.42
C VAL A 94 7.88 2.71 27.88
N PRO A 95 6.83 2.02 28.37
CA PRO A 95 6.78 1.57 29.76
C PRO A 95 7.87 0.55 30.15
N LYS A 96 8.49 -0.11 29.17
CA LYS A 96 9.54 -1.12 29.38
C LYS A 96 10.95 -0.62 29.09
N ALA A 97 11.10 0.63 28.61
CA ALA A 97 12.38 1.16 28.14
C ALA A 97 13.32 1.64 29.28
N HIS A 98 12.83 1.76 30.50
CA HIS A 98 13.57 2.29 31.67
C HIS A 98 13.78 1.24 32.78
N ASN A 99 13.79 -0.05 32.46
CA ASN A 99 14.18 -1.12 33.38
C ASN A 99 15.57 -1.66 33.05
#